data_AF-A0A7S1UMR8-F1
#
_entry.id   AF-A0A7S1UMR8-F1
#
_cell.length_a   1.000
_cell.length_b   1.000
_cell.length_c   1.000
_cell.angle_alpha   90.00
_cell.angle_beta   90.00
_cell.angle_gamma   90.00
#
_symmetry.space_group_name_H-M   'P 1'
#
loop_
_entity.id
_entity.type
_entity.pdbx_description
1 polymer ?
#
loop_
_entity_poly.entity_id
_entity_poly.type
_entity_poly.pdbx_seq_one_letter_code
_entity_poly.pdbx_strand_id
1 'polypeptide(L)'
;MTYGKAYDEPEIPVISGDGVTPLPPPPAVATAIPPPEPDLVEMVAPMDLQEGYQLTVDVNGQNRVVSIPPGGVKQGQTFQARPFLPAASSMTTTTATTSSPYMSTISAAGGKPAEAHYIPSGQWRDGLCDCCTLGCCHAMCCLGFWFEPILVGQVMTRMSRDCCGGRGRPPSTSNTCKIITVIFIAVFCTQAVLNIIRNQQTCDGGRSQFNFETGENEILCPDGSVEEPTDTYNILRGIGGLVSFVFGIYILVLTCRTRQVIRRKYN
;
A
#
# COMPACT_ATOMS: atom_id res chain seq x y z
N MET A 1 31.51 15.73 2.71
CA MET A 1 31.53 14.63 1.72
C MET A 1 30.52 14.95 0.64
N THR A 2 31.00 15.54 -0.44
CA THR A 2 30.22 16.06 -1.57
C THR A 2 30.36 15.07 -2.71
N TYR A 3 29.29 14.35 -3.05
CA TYR A 3 29.24 13.50 -4.24
C TYR A 3 28.45 14.23 -5.33
N GLY A 4 29.17 14.93 -6.20
CA GLY A 4 28.67 15.34 -7.52
C GLY A 4 29.30 14.41 -8.56
N LYS A 5 28.49 13.55 -9.18
CA LYS A 5 28.85 12.91 -10.46
C LYS A 5 28.08 13.61 -11.55
N ALA A 6 28.80 14.28 -12.44
CA ALA A 6 28.31 14.73 -13.72
C ALA A 6 27.90 13.49 -14.54
N TYR A 7 26.74 13.57 -15.19
CA TYR A 7 26.30 12.59 -16.17
C TYR A 7 26.69 13.12 -17.54
N ASP A 8 27.47 12.33 -18.28
CA ASP A 8 27.80 12.63 -19.68
C ASP A 8 26.54 12.49 -20.54
N GLU A 9 26.31 13.53 -21.34
CA GLU A 9 25.20 13.68 -22.28
C GLU A 9 25.46 12.81 -23.53
N PRO A 10 24.52 11.94 -23.95
CA PRO A 10 24.73 11.09 -25.11
C PRO A 10 24.65 11.89 -26.42
N GLU A 11 25.71 11.82 -27.22
CA GLU A 11 25.78 12.40 -28.56
C GLU A 11 24.71 11.80 -29.49
N ILE A 12 23.88 12.66 -30.08
CA ILE A 12 22.86 12.28 -31.06
C ILE A 12 23.54 12.16 -32.43
N PRO A 13 23.40 11.02 -33.14
CA PRO A 13 23.96 10.87 -34.48
C PRO A 13 23.25 11.79 -35.48
N VAL A 14 24.04 12.63 -36.14
CA VAL A 14 23.61 13.49 -37.25
C VAL A 14 23.40 12.61 -38.48
N ILE A 15 22.13 12.41 -38.86
CA ILE A 15 21.76 11.72 -40.10
C ILE A 15 21.89 12.74 -41.25
N SER A 16 22.94 12.60 -42.06
CA SER A 16 23.14 13.36 -43.30
C SER A 16 22.22 12.79 -44.38
N GLY A 17 21.20 13.56 -44.79
CA GLY A 17 20.25 13.19 -45.83
C GLY A 17 20.48 13.96 -47.12
N ASP A 18 21.29 13.41 -48.02
CA ASP A 18 21.39 13.86 -49.41
C ASP A 18 20.61 12.89 -50.31
N GLY A 19 19.47 13.34 -50.82
CA GLY A 19 18.61 12.53 -51.69
C GLY A 19 17.33 13.24 -52.09
N VAL A 20 17.44 14.39 -52.74
CA VAL A 20 16.28 15.13 -53.29
C VAL A 20 15.94 14.55 -54.67
N THR A 21 14.92 13.68 -54.72
CA THR A 21 14.19 13.38 -55.96
C THR A 21 13.15 14.48 -56.23
N PRO A 22 12.94 14.90 -57.50
CA PRO A 22 11.93 15.90 -57.84
C PRO A 22 10.52 15.37 -57.58
N LEU A 23 9.75 16.11 -56.77
CA LEU A 23 8.36 15.81 -56.45
C LEU A 23 7.45 16.00 -57.69
N PRO A 24 6.47 15.09 -57.91
CA PRO A 24 5.43 15.27 -58.91
C PRO A 24 4.49 16.44 -58.56
N PRO A 25 3.81 17.02 -59.57
CA PRO A 25 2.94 18.17 -59.38
C PRO A 25 1.81 17.89 -58.37
N PRO A 26 1.45 18.88 -57.53
CA PRO A 26 0.48 18.70 -56.46
C PRO A 26 -0.89 18.33 -57.02
N PRO A 27 -1.55 17.27 -56.52
CA PRO A 27 -2.93 16.98 -56.85
C PRO A 27 -3.83 18.14 -56.37
N ALA A 28 -4.85 18.44 -57.17
CA ALA A 28 -5.82 19.50 -56.91
C ALA A 28 -6.31 19.42 -55.45
N VAL A 29 -6.18 20.53 -54.73
CA VAL A 29 -6.57 20.68 -53.32
C VAL A 29 -8.07 20.40 -53.21
N ALA A 30 -8.40 19.18 -52.82
CA ALA A 30 -9.74 18.83 -52.39
C ALA A 30 -10.02 19.66 -51.13
N THR A 31 -11.05 20.50 -51.19
CA THR A 31 -11.55 21.29 -50.07
C THR A 31 -11.84 20.33 -48.90
N ALA A 32 -10.92 20.26 -47.94
CA ALA A 32 -11.03 19.38 -46.80
C ALA A 32 -12.28 19.79 -46.01
N ILE A 33 -13.24 18.87 -45.90
CA ILE A 33 -14.38 19.02 -45.01
C ILE A 33 -13.82 19.24 -43.60
N PRO A 34 -14.22 20.32 -42.88
CA PRO A 34 -13.70 20.59 -41.55
C PRO A 34 -13.94 19.37 -40.65
N PRO A 35 -12.94 18.96 -39.84
CA PRO A 35 -13.08 17.82 -38.94
C PRO A 35 -14.31 18.00 -38.05
N PRO A 36 -15.12 16.95 -37.82
CA PRO A 36 -16.24 17.02 -36.90
C PRO A 36 -15.75 17.48 -35.53
N GLU A 37 -16.39 18.51 -34.99
CA GLU A 37 -16.06 19.09 -33.69
C GLU A 37 -16.29 18.03 -32.60
N PRO A 38 -15.36 17.84 -31.64
CA PRO A 38 -15.46 16.76 -30.67
C PRO A 38 -16.66 16.97 -29.73
N ASP A 39 -17.52 15.96 -29.61
CA ASP A 39 -18.65 15.94 -28.67
C ASP A 39 -18.17 16.23 -27.25
N LEU A 40 -18.49 17.42 -26.74
CA LEU A 40 -18.30 17.78 -25.34
C LEU A 40 -19.45 17.19 -24.51
N VAL A 41 -19.11 16.52 -23.41
CA VAL A 41 -20.11 15.98 -22.48
C VAL A 41 -20.22 16.93 -21.30
N GLU A 42 -21.41 17.50 -21.10
CA GLU A 42 -21.75 18.30 -19.92
C GLU A 42 -22.23 17.39 -18.79
N MET A 43 -21.66 17.58 -17.61
CA MET A 43 -21.93 16.72 -16.45
C MET A 43 -21.76 17.49 -15.15
N VAL A 44 -22.52 17.08 -14.14
CA VAL A 44 -22.48 17.66 -12.79
C VAL A 44 -21.56 16.81 -11.92
N ALA A 45 -20.55 17.43 -11.31
CA ALA A 45 -19.62 16.73 -10.46
C ALA A 45 -20.33 16.21 -9.18
N PRO A 46 -20.28 14.90 -8.89
CA PRO A 46 -20.93 14.36 -7.69
C PRO A 46 -20.21 14.74 -6.40
N MET A 47 -18.93 15.16 -6.50
CA MET A 47 -18.08 15.55 -5.39
C MET A 47 -16.93 16.45 -5.89
N ASP A 48 -16.13 16.98 -4.97
CA ASP A 48 -14.88 17.68 -5.30
C ASP A 48 -13.89 16.71 -5.95
N LEU A 49 -13.46 16.98 -7.19
CA LEU A 49 -12.53 16.15 -7.94
C LEU A 49 -11.30 16.96 -8.36
N GLN A 50 -10.14 16.34 -8.25
CA GLN A 50 -8.86 16.93 -8.68
C GLN A 50 -8.70 16.85 -10.19
N GLU A 51 -7.93 17.78 -10.76
CA GLU A 51 -7.58 17.77 -12.18
C GLU A 51 -6.95 16.44 -12.62
N GLY A 52 -7.25 16.02 -13.85
CA GLY A 52 -6.71 14.79 -14.43
C GLY A 52 -7.33 13.48 -13.91
N TYR A 53 -8.25 13.54 -12.94
CA TYR A 53 -9.02 12.35 -12.53
C TYR A 53 -9.88 11.85 -13.69
N GLN A 54 -9.97 10.53 -13.86
CA GLN A 54 -10.76 9.91 -14.94
C GLN A 54 -12.06 9.33 -14.40
N LEU A 55 -13.18 9.72 -14.98
CA LEU A 55 -14.50 9.20 -14.65
C LEU A 55 -15.04 8.38 -15.81
N THR A 56 -15.65 7.24 -15.51
CA THR A 56 -16.47 6.52 -16.49
C THR A 56 -17.91 7.02 -16.36
N VAL A 57 -18.42 7.65 -17.42
CA VAL A 57 -19.79 8.16 -17.51
C VAL A 57 -20.55 7.41 -18.59
N ASP A 58 -21.79 7.05 -18.29
CA ASP A 58 -22.70 6.47 -19.26
C ASP A 58 -23.44 7.59 -20.02
N VAL A 59 -23.14 7.74 -21.30
CA VAL A 59 -23.78 8.71 -22.19
C VAL A 59 -24.48 7.93 -23.29
N ASN A 60 -25.81 7.94 -23.28
CA ASN A 60 -26.65 7.21 -24.25
C ASN A 60 -26.40 5.69 -24.29
N GLY A 61 -26.14 5.05 -23.13
CA GLY A 61 -25.87 3.62 -23.04
C GLY A 61 -24.44 3.22 -23.44
N GLN A 62 -23.55 4.21 -23.62
CA GLN A 62 -22.13 4.00 -23.87
C GLN A 62 -21.29 4.55 -22.72
N ASN A 63 -20.51 3.67 -22.09
CA ASN A 63 -19.50 4.05 -21.11
C ASN A 63 -18.34 4.79 -21.81
N ARG A 64 -18.18 6.08 -21.50
CA ARG A 64 -17.07 6.92 -21.95
C ARG A 64 -16.21 7.32 -20.76
N VAL A 65 -14.89 7.34 -20.96
CA VAL A 65 -13.95 7.85 -19.95
C VAL A 65 -13.70 9.33 -20.23
N VAL A 66 -13.93 10.17 -19.24
CA VAL A 66 -13.71 11.62 -19.30
C VAL A 66 -12.67 12.05 -18.27
N SER A 67 -11.86 13.06 -18.59
CA SER A 67 -10.85 13.60 -17.68
C SER A 67 -11.32 14.92 -17.07
N ILE A 68 -11.10 15.10 -15.77
CA ILE A 68 -11.41 16.35 -15.07
C ILE A 68 -10.51 17.49 -15.58
N PRO A 69 -11.06 18.68 -15.89
CA PRO A 69 -10.31 19.80 -16.44
C PRO A 69 -9.24 20.33 -15.47
N PRO A 70 -8.25 21.10 -15.97
CA PRO A 70 -7.28 21.80 -15.13
C PRO A 70 -7.96 22.65 -14.07
N GLY A 71 -7.45 22.62 -12.84
CA GLY A 71 -8.04 23.30 -11.68
C GLY A 71 -9.08 22.49 -10.89
N GLY A 72 -9.47 21.30 -11.36
CA GLY A 72 -10.44 20.45 -10.68
C GLY A 72 -11.88 20.98 -10.78
N VAL A 73 -12.80 20.28 -10.13
CA VAL A 73 -14.23 20.66 -10.08
C VAL A 73 -14.77 20.49 -8.66
N LYS A 74 -15.71 21.35 -8.27
CA LYS A 74 -16.39 21.29 -6.98
C LYS A 74 -17.66 20.45 -7.04
N GLN A 75 -18.07 19.88 -5.92
CA GLN A 75 -19.33 19.15 -5.80
C GLN A 75 -20.51 20.02 -6.28
N GLY A 76 -21.34 19.46 -7.17
CA GLY A 76 -22.48 20.14 -7.78
C GLY A 76 -22.12 21.11 -8.91
N GLN A 77 -20.83 21.32 -9.20
CA GLN A 77 -20.41 22.15 -10.33
C GLN A 77 -20.66 21.40 -11.64
N THR A 78 -21.34 22.05 -12.57
CA THR A 78 -21.45 21.58 -13.94
C THR A 78 -20.18 21.91 -14.71
N PHE A 79 -19.62 20.94 -15.42
CA PHE A 79 -18.44 21.13 -16.24
C PHE A 79 -18.54 20.34 -17.53
N GLN A 80 -17.80 20.79 -18.54
CA GLN A 80 -17.68 20.10 -19.82
C GLN A 80 -16.33 19.38 -19.89
N ALA A 81 -16.37 18.09 -20.17
CA ALA A 81 -15.18 17.28 -20.35
C ALA A 81 -15.12 16.69 -21.75
N ARG A 82 -13.90 16.63 -22.29
CA ARG A 82 -13.65 15.91 -23.55
C ARG A 82 -13.59 14.41 -23.25
N PRO A 83 -14.40 13.58 -23.91
CA PRO A 83 -14.23 12.14 -23.88
C PRO A 83 -12.81 11.80 -24.34
N PHE A 84 -12.14 10.93 -23.59
CA PHE A 84 -10.92 10.33 -24.06
C PHE A 84 -11.27 9.38 -25.20
N LEU A 85 -11.17 9.89 -26.43
CA LEU A 85 -11.21 9.05 -27.62
C LEU A 85 -9.87 8.31 -27.65
N PRO A 86 -9.81 6.98 -27.50
CA PRO A 86 -8.59 6.26 -27.82
C PRO A 86 -8.28 6.61 -29.27
N ALA A 87 -7.09 7.16 -29.51
CA ALA A 87 -6.65 7.54 -30.84
C ALA A 87 -6.99 6.38 -31.78
N ALA A 88 -7.79 6.65 -32.82
CA ALA A 88 -8.19 5.65 -33.81
C ALA A 88 -6.92 5.22 -34.57
N SER A 89 -6.19 4.30 -33.98
CA SER A 89 -4.98 3.70 -34.50
C SER A 89 -4.95 2.31 -33.90
N SER A 90 -5.41 1.37 -34.72
CA SER A 90 -5.29 -0.07 -34.50
C SER A 90 -6.25 -0.66 -33.47
N MET A 91 -7.52 -0.80 -33.87
CA MET A 91 -8.37 -1.89 -33.41
C MET A 91 -7.67 -3.22 -33.75
N THR A 92 -6.86 -3.75 -32.83
CA THR A 92 -6.74 -5.20 -32.68
C THR A 92 -7.63 -5.56 -31.52
N THR A 93 -8.77 -6.16 -31.85
CA THR A 93 -9.71 -6.78 -30.93
C THR A 93 -9.00 -7.91 -30.19
N THR A 94 -8.21 -7.59 -29.18
CA THR A 94 -7.83 -8.55 -28.16
C THR A 94 -8.85 -8.40 -27.06
N THR A 95 -9.78 -9.36 -27.04
CA THR A 95 -10.69 -9.68 -25.95
C THR A 95 -9.88 -10.06 -24.71
N ALA A 96 -9.15 -9.11 -24.14
CA ALA A 96 -8.52 -9.25 -22.85
C ALA A 96 -9.55 -8.80 -21.83
N THR A 97 -10.24 -9.80 -21.29
CA THR A 97 -10.93 -9.77 -19.99
C THR A 97 -9.94 -9.22 -18.95
N THR A 98 -9.81 -7.90 -18.90
CA THR A 98 -9.06 -7.20 -17.87
C THR A 98 -10.03 -7.11 -16.71
N SER A 99 -10.08 -8.20 -15.93
CA SER A 99 -10.55 -8.19 -14.57
C SER A 99 -9.71 -7.16 -13.80
N SER A 100 -10.18 -5.91 -13.83
CA SER A 100 -9.79 -4.91 -12.84
C SER A 100 -10.13 -5.50 -11.48
N PRO A 101 -9.15 -5.80 -10.59
CA PRO A 101 -9.43 -6.49 -9.34
C PRO A 101 -10.07 -5.60 -8.26
N TYR A 102 -10.62 -4.42 -8.61
CA TYR A 102 -10.97 -3.41 -7.61
C TYR A 102 -12.35 -2.77 -7.73
N MET A 103 -13.31 -3.43 -8.38
CA MET A 103 -14.71 -3.24 -8.05
C MET A 103 -15.33 -4.60 -7.75
N SER A 104 -15.22 -5.05 -6.50
CA SER A 104 -16.10 -6.10 -6.01
C SER A 104 -17.48 -5.49 -5.77
N THR A 105 -18.34 -5.55 -6.79
CA THR A 105 -19.78 -5.45 -6.56
C THR A 105 -20.23 -6.73 -5.86
N ILE A 106 -20.07 -6.75 -4.53
CA ILE A 106 -20.71 -7.74 -3.68
C ILE A 106 -22.22 -7.43 -3.75
N SER A 107 -22.90 -8.01 -4.74
CA SER A 107 -24.36 -8.07 -4.76
C SER A 107 -24.80 -9.05 -3.68
N ALA A 108 -24.83 -8.58 -2.44
CA ALA A 108 -25.57 -9.24 -1.38
C ALA A 108 -27.07 -9.00 -1.65
N ALA A 109 -27.77 -10.05 -2.03
CA ALA A 109 -29.20 -10.06 -2.25
C ALA A 109 -29.92 -9.50 -1.01
N GLY A 110 -30.51 -8.30 -1.13
CA GLY A 110 -31.40 -7.70 -0.12
C GLY A 110 -30.87 -6.49 0.66
N GLY A 111 -29.66 -5.99 0.39
CA GLY A 111 -29.12 -4.79 1.06
C GLY A 111 -29.64 -3.48 0.46
N LYS A 112 -29.86 -2.46 1.30
CA LYS A 112 -30.03 -1.05 0.90
C LYS A 112 -29.05 -0.70 -0.24
N PRO A 113 -29.46 0.16 -1.21
CA PRO A 113 -28.58 0.58 -2.30
C PRO A 113 -27.23 1.00 -1.72
N ALA A 114 -26.16 0.35 -2.18
CA ALA A 114 -24.81 0.60 -1.72
C ALA A 114 -24.49 2.07 -1.94
N GLU A 115 -24.59 2.83 -0.86
CA GLU A 115 -24.22 4.25 -0.82
C GLU A 115 -22.77 4.33 -1.31
N ALA A 116 -22.55 5.15 -2.34
CA ALA A 116 -21.25 5.26 -2.98
C ALA A 116 -20.20 5.53 -1.90
N HIS A 117 -19.29 4.58 -1.75
CA HIS A 117 -18.35 4.52 -0.64
C HIS A 117 -17.35 5.69 -0.74
N TYR A 118 -17.67 6.79 -0.06
CA TYR A 118 -16.89 8.02 0.01
C TYR A 118 -15.50 7.75 0.62
N ILE A 119 -14.44 8.09 -0.12
CA ILE A 119 -13.06 8.06 0.38
C ILE A 119 -12.65 9.51 0.63
N PRO A 120 -12.62 9.98 1.89
CA PRO A 120 -12.27 11.36 2.17
C PRO A 120 -10.85 11.66 1.69
N SER A 121 -10.68 12.76 0.96
CA SER A 121 -9.35 13.23 0.55
C SER A 121 -8.70 13.99 1.70
N GLY A 122 -7.45 13.66 2.03
CA GLY A 122 -6.69 14.31 3.11
C GLY A 122 -7.07 13.88 4.53
N GLN A 123 -8.04 12.97 4.69
CA GLN A 123 -8.37 12.36 5.98
C GLN A 123 -8.23 10.84 5.89
N TRP A 124 -8.00 10.20 7.03
CA TRP A 124 -8.03 8.74 7.09
C TRP A 124 -9.48 8.30 6.96
N ARG A 125 -9.74 7.29 6.12
CA ARG A 125 -11.08 6.73 5.93
C ARG A 125 -11.72 6.31 7.25
N ASP A 126 -10.92 5.67 8.09
CA ASP A 126 -11.34 5.08 9.35
C ASP A 126 -10.59 5.79 10.50
N GLY A 127 -11.27 6.05 11.62
CA GLY A 127 -10.65 6.56 12.84
C GLY A 127 -9.70 5.55 13.49
N LEU A 128 -8.84 6.00 14.41
CA LEU A 128 -7.83 5.15 15.08
C LEU A 128 -8.44 3.94 15.83
N CYS A 129 -9.71 4.04 16.23
CA CYS A 129 -10.44 3.03 16.98
C CYS A 129 -11.63 2.43 16.21
N ASP A 130 -11.78 2.73 14.92
CA ASP A 130 -12.86 2.16 14.09
C ASP A 130 -12.57 0.71 13.66
N CYS A 131 -11.48 0.12 14.14
CA CYS A 131 -11.08 -1.26 13.85
C CYS A 131 -12.16 -2.31 14.21
N CYS A 132 -13.09 -1.97 15.11
CA CYS A 132 -14.19 -2.85 15.53
C CYS A 132 -15.54 -2.56 14.85
N THR A 133 -15.66 -1.55 13.98
CA THR A 133 -16.95 -1.21 13.34
C THR A 133 -17.47 -2.32 12.42
N LEU A 134 -16.55 -3.11 11.83
CA LEU A 134 -16.87 -4.28 11.02
C LEU A 134 -16.81 -5.60 11.82
N GLY A 135 -16.69 -5.51 13.16
CA GLY A 135 -16.53 -6.64 14.08
C GLY A 135 -15.07 -7.00 14.39
N CYS A 136 -14.84 -7.62 15.55
CA CYS A 136 -13.51 -8.01 16.04
C CYS A 136 -12.83 -9.10 15.20
N CYS A 137 -13.60 -9.88 14.44
CA CYS A 137 -13.09 -10.90 13.51
C CYS A 137 -12.85 -10.37 12.08
N HIS A 138 -13.03 -9.06 11.84
CA HIS A 138 -12.76 -8.50 10.53
C HIS A 138 -11.26 -8.60 10.21
N ALA A 139 -10.91 -8.95 8.97
CA ALA A 139 -9.53 -9.20 8.56
C ALA A 139 -8.58 -8.05 8.90
N MET A 140 -9.07 -6.79 8.84
CA MET A 140 -8.29 -5.61 9.23
C MET A 140 -7.95 -5.56 10.73
N CYS A 141 -8.87 -5.99 11.61
CA CYS A 141 -8.64 -6.04 13.05
C CYS A 141 -7.64 -7.16 13.39
N CYS A 142 -7.83 -8.35 12.80
CA CYS A 142 -6.93 -9.48 13.01
C CYS A 142 -5.50 -9.17 12.50
N LEU A 143 -5.38 -8.54 11.32
CA LEU A 143 -4.07 -8.15 10.77
C LEU A 143 -3.41 -7.03 11.60
N GLY A 144 -4.20 -6.07 12.10
CA GLY A 144 -3.68 -4.99 12.94
C GLY A 144 -3.19 -5.48 14.31
N PHE A 145 -3.86 -6.46 14.91
CA PHE A 145 -3.51 -6.93 16.25
C PHE A 145 -2.43 -8.03 16.26
N TRP A 146 -2.50 -8.98 15.31
CA TRP A 146 -1.62 -10.16 15.32
C TRP A 146 -0.45 -10.04 14.33
N PHE A 147 -0.60 -9.21 13.30
CA PHE A 147 0.33 -9.14 12.16
C PHE A 147 0.72 -7.71 11.80
N GLU A 148 0.78 -6.83 12.81
CA GLU A 148 1.14 -5.41 12.63
C GLU A 148 2.43 -5.22 11.79
N PRO A 149 3.53 -5.97 12.01
CA PRO A 149 4.75 -5.83 11.20
C PRO A 149 4.53 -6.09 9.71
N ILE A 150 3.69 -7.05 9.36
CA ILE A 150 3.40 -7.41 7.97
C ILE A 150 2.62 -6.29 7.28
N LEU A 151 1.64 -5.72 7.99
CA LEU A 151 0.85 -4.60 7.50
C LEU A 151 1.73 -3.36 7.25
N VAL A 152 2.61 -3.03 8.19
CA VAL A 152 3.59 -1.94 8.02
C VAL A 152 4.49 -2.22 6.82
N GLY A 153 4.98 -3.45 6.65
CA GLY A 153 5.78 -3.86 5.49
C GLY A 153 5.05 -3.70 4.15
N GLN A 154 3.77 -4.04 4.09
CA GLN A 154 2.94 -3.86 2.89
C GLN A 154 2.76 -2.38 2.54
N VAL A 155 2.47 -1.53 3.54
CA VAL A 155 2.36 -0.08 3.35
C VAL A 155 3.69 0.50 2.85
N MET A 156 4.80 0.09 3.46
CA MET A 156 6.13 0.55 3.05
C MET A 156 6.48 0.16 1.62
N THR A 157 6.18 -1.08 1.19
CA THR A 157 6.37 -1.50 -0.21
C THR A 157 5.53 -0.66 -1.17
N ARG A 158 4.27 -0.37 -0.86
CA ARG A 158 3.41 0.50 -1.69
C ARG A 158 3.89 1.95 -1.75
N MET A 159 4.53 2.43 -0.70
CA MET A 159 5.15 3.75 -0.67
C MET A 159 6.56 3.80 -1.28
N SER A 160 7.04 2.70 -1.88
CA SER A 160 8.39 2.57 -2.41
C SER A 160 9.47 2.90 -1.37
N ARG A 161 9.33 2.36 -0.16
CA ARG A 161 10.29 2.49 0.94
C ARG A 161 11.06 1.20 1.15
N ASP A 162 12.30 1.33 1.59
CA ASP A 162 13.14 0.20 2.02
C ASP A 162 12.77 -0.27 3.44
N CYS A 163 13.37 -1.37 3.92
CA CYS A 163 13.12 -1.94 5.24
C CYS A 163 13.56 -1.06 6.44
N CYS A 164 14.18 0.09 6.17
CA CYS A 164 14.58 1.09 7.17
C CYS A 164 13.68 2.35 7.12
N GLY A 165 12.68 2.40 6.22
CA GLY A 165 11.82 3.56 5.99
C GLY A 165 12.45 4.64 5.10
N GLY A 166 13.63 4.39 4.54
CA GLY A 166 14.30 5.23 3.55
C GLY A 166 13.66 5.15 2.16
N ARG A 167 14.00 6.11 1.29
CA ARG A 167 13.64 6.01 -0.14
C ARG A 167 14.62 5.03 -0.80
N GLY A 168 14.14 3.86 -1.18
CA GLY A 168 14.94 2.86 -1.88
C GLY A 168 14.78 2.97 -3.40
N ARG A 169 15.76 2.47 -4.15
CA ARG A 169 15.60 2.19 -5.59
C ARG A 169 14.87 0.85 -5.77
N PRO A 170 14.00 0.69 -6.78
CA PRO A 170 13.50 -0.62 -7.19
C PRO A 170 14.72 -1.42 -7.72
N PRO A 171 15.26 -2.41 -6.97
CA PRO A 171 14.54 -3.57 -6.44
C PRO A 171 14.47 -3.71 -4.90
N SER A 172 15.08 -2.81 -4.14
CA SER A 172 15.10 -2.90 -2.67
C SER A 172 13.70 -2.65 -2.06
N THR A 173 12.92 -1.78 -2.69
CA THR A 173 11.57 -1.39 -2.22
C THR A 173 10.51 -2.46 -2.46
N SER A 174 10.60 -3.21 -3.57
CA SER A 174 9.63 -4.25 -3.92
C SER A 174 9.70 -5.47 -3.00
N ASN A 175 10.86 -5.70 -2.37
CA ASN A 175 11.08 -6.80 -1.43
C ASN A 175 10.87 -6.41 0.04
N THR A 176 10.52 -5.16 0.33
CA THR A 176 10.46 -4.67 1.73
C THR A 176 9.44 -5.44 2.58
N CYS A 177 8.22 -5.67 2.08
CA CYS A 177 7.22 -6.49 2.78
C CYS A 177 7.73 -7.92 3.04
N LYS A 178 8.39 -8.55 2.06
CA LYS A 178 8.98 -9.88 2.22
C LYS A 178 10.07 -9.89 3.29
N ILE A 179 10.97 -8.91 3.27
CA ILE A 179 12.07 -8.80 4.24
C ILE A 179 11.52 -8.65 5.66
N ILE A 180 10.58 -7.72 5.87
CA ILE A 180 9.97 -7.49 7.20
C ILE A 180 9.22 -8.74 7.67
N THR A 181 8.51 -9.43 6.77
CA THR A 181 7.83 -10.70 7.09
C THR A 181 8.82 -11.78 7.52
N VAL A 182 9.96 -11.94 6.81
CA VAL A 182 11.01 -12.90 7.18
C VAL A 182 11.61 -12.57 8.54
N ILE A 183 11.89 -11.29 8.82
CA ILE A 183 12.40 -10.85 10.12
C ILE A 183 11.39 -11.19 11.24
N PHE A 184 10.11 -10.89 11.02
CA PHE A 184 9.05 -11.20 11.98
C PHE A 184 8.95 -12.71 12.27
N ILE A 185 8.91 -13.54 11.22
CA ILE A 185 8.88 -15.01 11.37
C ILE A 185 10.13 -15.50 12.10
N ALA A 186 11.32 -14.98 11.78
CA ALA A 186 12.56 -15.38 12.43
C ALA A 186 12.56 -15.03 13.93
N VAL A 187 12.10 -13.83 14.30
CA VAL A 187 11.95 -13.42 15.70
C VAL A 187 10.92 -14.29 16.41
N PHE A 188 9.76 -14.54 15.79
CA PHE A 188 8.73 -15.41 16.36
C PHE A 188 9.23 -16.84 16.58
N CYS A 189 9.88 -17.44 15.59
CA CYS A 189 10.48 -18.77 15.72
C CYS A 189 11.57 -18.81 16.80
N THR A 190 12.40 -17.77 16.89
CA THR A 190 13.42 -17.65 17.95
C THR A 190 12.77 -17.63 19.33
N GLN A 191 11.70 -16.84 19.51
CA GLN A 191 10.96 -16.81 20.78
C GLN A 191 10.28 -18.15 21.08
N ALA A 192 9.71 -18.81 20.08
CA ALA A 192 9.11 -20.14 20.25
C ALA A 192 10.16 -21.17 20.72
N VAL A 193 11.35 -21.19 20.10
CA VAL A 193 12.45 -22.07 20.50
C VAL A 193 12.95 -21.75 21.91
N LEU A 194 13.18 -20.47 22.24
CA LEU A 194 13.58 -20.06 23.60
C LEU A 194 12.52 -20.47 24.63
N ASN A 195 11.23 -20.34 24.31
CA ASN A 195 10.15 -20.78 25.19
C ASN A 195 10.14 -22.30 25.36
N ILE A 196 10.37 -23.08 24.30
CA ILE A 196 10.48 -24.54 24.39
C ILE A 196 11.65 -24.93 25.29
N ILE A 197 12.85 -24.38 25.07
CA ILE A 197 14.04 -24.68 25.88
C ILE A 197 13.79 -24.28 27.34
N ARG A 198 13.20 -23.11 27.58
CA ARG A 198 12.87 -22.65 28.93
C ARG A 198 11.89 -23.59 29.63
N ASN A 199 10.89 -24.11 28.91
CA ASN A 199 9.93 -25.07 29.47
C ASN A 199 10.57 -26.43 29.80
N GLN A 200 11.72 -26.78 29.18
CA GLN A 200 12.49 -27.97 29.56
C GLN A 200 13.35 -27.75 30.82
N GLN A 201 13.54 -26.50 31.27
CA GLN A 201 14.32 -26.16 32.46
C GLN A 201 13.45 -26.06 33.72
N THR A 202 12.15 -26.23 33.60
CA THR A 202 11.19 -26.20 34.71
C THR A 202 10.60 -27.59 34.89
N CYS A 203 10.12 -27.93 36.08
CA CYS A 203 9.21 -29.06 36.26
C CYS A 203 8.08 -29.04 35.21
N ASP A 204 7.63 -30.22 34.76
CA ASP A 204 6.66 -30.36 33.66
C ASP A 204 5.38 -29.58 33.97
N GLY A 205 5.11 -28.52 33.21
CA GLY A 205 3.94 -27.64 33.41
C GLY A 205 4.10 -26.57 34.50
N GLY A 206 5.31 -26.38 35.02
CA GLY A 206 5.64 -25.34 36.00
C GLY A 206 5.34 -23.93 35.48
N ARG A 207 4.81 -23.07 36.35
CA ARG A 207 4.51 -21.66 36.04
C ARG A 207 5.43 -20.75 36.85
N SER A 208 6.01 -19.75 36.19
CA SER A 208 6.75 -18.71 36.90
C SER A 208 5.77 -17.79 37.63
N GLN A 209 6.01 -17.60 38.93
CA GLN A 209 5.29 -16.68 39.79
C GLN A 209 6.30 -15.76 40.47
N PHE A 210 5.91 -14.50 40.71
CA PHE A 210 6.71 -13.58 41.51
C PHE A 210 6.26 -13.70 42.97
N ASN A 211 7.18 -14.03 43.88
CA ASN A 211 6.92 -14.06 45.30
C ASN A 211 7.14 -12.64 45.87
N PHE A 212 6.06 -12.02 46.36
CA PHE A 212 6.11 -10.66 46.91
C PHE A 212 6.81 -10.56 48.27
N GLU A 213 6.90 -11.66 49.03
CA GLU A 213 7.55 -11.69 50.33
C GLU A 213 9.07 -11.76 50.20
N THR A 214 9.56 -12.61 49.30
CA THR A 214 11.01 -12.76 49.02
C THR A 214 11.52 -11.76 47.98
N GLY A 215 10.63 -11.26 47.11
CA GLY A 215 11.01 -10.43 45.98
C GLY A 215 11.66 -11.20 44.83
N GLU A 216 11.57 -12.53 44.86
CA GLU A 216 12.21 -13.43 43.89
C GLU A 216 11.18 -14.10 42.96
N ASN A 217 11.64 -14.59 41.82
CA ASN A 217 10.79 -15.38 40.93
C ASN A 217 10.91 -16.85 41.35
N GLU A 218 9.79 -17.53 41.53
CA GLU A 218 9.70 -18.94 41.88
C GLU A 218 8.97 -19.70 40.78
N ILE A 219 9.22 -21.00 40.65
CA ILE A 219 8.50 -21.89 39.74
C ILE A 219 7.54 -22.74 40.56
N LEU A 220 6.24 -22.53 40.38
CA LEU A 220 5.20 -23.35 40.99
C LEU A 220 4.90 -24.54 40.08
N CYS A 221 5.21 -25.75 40.56
CA CYS A 221 4.96 -26.99 39.86
C CYS A 221 3.50 -27.45 40.00
N PRO A 222 2.97 -28.29 39.08
CA PRO A 222 1.58 -28.73 39.16
C PRO A 222 1.22 -29.54 40.42
N ASP A 223 2.20 -30.13 41.09
CA ASP A 223 2.05 -30.84 42.36
C ASP A 223 2.03 -29.90 43.58
N GLY A 224 2.19 -28.59 43.35
CA GLY A 224 2.23 -27.55 44.38
C GLY A 224 3.62 -27.33 44.99
N SER A 225 4.64 -28.08 44.56
CA SER A 225 6.01 -27.81 44.97
C SER A 225 6.54 -26.51 44.34
N VAL A 226 7.51 -25.90 45.01
CA VAL A 226 8.16 -24.67 44.57
C VAL A 226 9.62 -24.97 44.29
N GLU A 227 10.07 -24.68 43.07
CA GLU A 227 11.46 -24.81 42.66
C GLU A 227 12.08 -23.42 42.40
N GLU A 228 13.33 -23.25 42.83
CA GLU A 228 14.10 -22.06 42.47
C GLU A 228 14.50 -22.12 40.98
N PRO A 229 14.31 -21.03 40.21
CA PRO A 229 14.67 -21.02 38.80
C PRO A 229 16.19 -21.14 38.64
N THR A 230 16.62 -22.06 37.79
CA THR A 230 18.03 -22.23 37.45
C THR A 230 18.60 -20.94 36.81
N ASP A 231 19.90 -20.70 36.97
CA ASP A 231 20.58 -19.58 36.30
C ASP A 231 20.37 -19.59 34.78
N THR A 232 20.33 -20.80 34.19
CA THR A 232 20.08 -21.01 32.76
C THR A 232 18.68 -20.50 32.38
N TYR A 233 17.65 -20.78 33.19
CA TYR A 233 16.30 -20.26 32.98
C TYR A 233 16.27 -18.73 32.98
N ASN A 234 16.93 -18.10 33.96
CA ASN A 234 16.97 -16.64 34.10
C ASN A 234 17.69 -15.97 32.92
N ILE A 235 18.80 -16.56 32.48
CA ILE A 235 19.54 -16.10 31.29
C ILE A 235 18.67 -16.20 30.03
N LEU A 236 18.01 -17.34 29.80
CA LEU A 236 17.13 -17.53 28.63
C LEU A 236 15.94 -16.55 28.63
N ARG A 237 15.33 -16.32 29.80
CA ARG A 237 14.26 -15.32 29.97
C ARG A 237 14.77 -13.92 29.63
N GLY A 238 15.96 -13.55 30.12
CA GLY A 238 16.61 -12.28 29.83
C GLY A 238 16.89 -12.08 28.33
N ILE A 239 17.44 -13.09 27.66
CA ILE A 239 17.69 -13.08 26.21
C ILE A 239 16.39 -12.91 25.43
N GLY A 240 15.35 -13.69 25.76
CA GLY A 240 14.04 -13.58 25.12
C GLY A 240 13.41 -12.19 25.29
N GLY A 241 13.53 -11.61 26.50
CA GLY A 241 13.10 -10.24 26.78
C GLY A 241 13.85 -9.19 25.97
N LEU A 242 15.18 -9.30 25.90
CA LEU A 242 16.03 -8.38 25.13
C LEU A 242 15.72 -8.42 23.63
N VAL A 243 15.58 -9.62 23.05
CA VAL A 243 15.21 -9.79 21.63
C VAL A 243 13.85 -9.15 21.35
N SER A 244 12.86 -9.38 22.22
CA SER A 244 11.52 -8.79 22.10
C SER A 244 11.56 -7.27 22.20
N PHE A 245 12.35 -6.72 23.13
CA PHE A 245 12.52 -5.27 23.31
C PHE A 245 13.14 -4.63 22.07
N VAL A 246 14.25 -5.18 21.56
CA VAL A 246 14.94 -4.66 20.36
C VAL A 246 14.01 -4.70 19.15
N PHE A 247 13.27 -5.80 18.97
CA PHE A 247 12.29 -5.92 17.89
C PHE A 247 11.14 -4.91 18.04
N GLY A 248 10.63 -4.70 19.26
CA GLY A 248 9.63 -3.68 19.54
C GLY A 248 10.09 -2.26 19.19
N ILE A 249 11.31 -1.90 19.57
CA ILE A 249 11.92 -0.61 19.18
C ILE A 249 12.05 -0.49 17.67
N TYR A 250 12.48 -1.56 16.98
CA TYR A 250 12.57 -1.58 15.52
C TYR A 250 11.20 -1.30 14.86
N ILE A 251 10.15 -1.99 15.28
CA ILE A 251 8.78 -1.78 14.75
C ILE A 251 8.29 -0.36 15.06
N LEU A 252 8.50 0.13 16.28
CA LEU A 252 8.11 1.49 16.66
C LEU A 252 8.78 2.55 15.75
N VAL A 253 10.08 2.42 15.50
CA VAL A 253 10.82 3.31 14.60
C VAL A 253 10.28 3.25 13.17
N LEU A 254 9.98 2.05 12.67
CA LEU A 254 9.37 1.88 11.34
C LEU A 254 7.99 2.53 11.25
N THR A 255 7.12 2.27 12.22
CA THR A 255 5.76 2.85 12.25
C THR A 255 5.83 4.37 12.33
N CYS A 256 6.72 4.93 13.16
CA CYS A 256 6.93 6.37 13.26
C CYS A 256 7.40 6.98 11.92
N ARG A 257 8.38 6.36 11.25
CA ARG A 257 8.90 6.84 9.96
C ARG A 257 7.84 6.74 8.86
N THR A 258 7.15 5.61 8.76
CA THR A 258 6.05 5.40 7.81
C THR A 258 4.97 6.46 8.02
N ARG A 259 4.57 6.73 9.26
CA ARG A 259 3.58 7.77 9.59
C ARG A 259 4.04 9.17 9.19
N GLN A 260 5.29 9.55 9.45
CA GLN A 260 5.83 10.85 9.05
C GLN A 260 5.81 11.02 7.52
N VAL A 261 6.16 9.97 6.77
CA VAL A 261 6.14 9.99 5.31
C VAL A 261 4.73 10.17 4.78
N ILE A 262 3.75 9.44 5.33
CA ILE A 262 2.34 9.57 4.95
C ILE A 262 1.89 11.02 5.19
N ARG A 263 2.14 11.57 6.38
CA ARG A 263 1.77 12.96 6.70
C ARG A 263 2.37 13.99 5.74
N ARG A 264 3.65 13.84 5.36
CA ARG A 264 4.31 14.74 4.41
C ARG A 264 3.79 14.63 2.98
N LYS A 265 3.14 13.52 2.62
CA LYS A 265 2.63 13.28 1.27
C LYS A 265 1.19 13.78 1.10
N TYR A 266 0.42 13.80 2.18
CA TYR A 266 -1.03 14.08 2.14
C TYR A 266 -1.45 15.36 2.88
N ASN A 267 -0.51 16.08 3.51
CA ASN A 267 -0.68 17.47 3.94
C ASN A 267 -0.01 18.39 2.94
#